data_AF-A0A812JNM0-F1
#
_entry.id   AF-A0A812JNM0-F1
#
_cell.length_a   1.000
_cell.length_b   1.000
_cell.length_c   1.000
_cell.angle_alpha   90.00
_cell.angle_beta   90.00
_cell.angle_gamma   90.00
#
_symmetry.space_group_name_H-M   'P 1'
#
loop_
_entity.id
_entity.type
_entity.pdbx_description
1 polymer ?
#
loop_
_entity_poly.entity_id
_entity_poly.type
_entity_poly.pdbx_seq_one_letter_code
_entity_poly.pdbx_strand_id
1 'polypeptide(L)'
;MYKPMFYAAKSRLRLWGVLDLRCASSGCQVSSHGRVSTATGKVHFGQANDSGYLKARFDGQDYYVHRLVATAFLGPPPDPTCWQVNHIDGNPANNFVANLQYVTPAENQRHSWANNPNRQQGNAKLSKAVLWRPFGMQAWTFSASQIEAARTGKTWLVHRAVAATFLGQPDTADIQVNHKDFDRGNNHMQNLEYVSCSENITHSWQRRAGNARSRAGKAVQARSIACASSTGPWLDFDSMAAAERHTGIHWAKIDRICRGLVPGVGWDFKFVDDVQIPAVKRSWGVSGSDPPLQKEVERRWTEASQAWTQVLELATPMFGAGHERTVEHQLRLKRAERLARWQRNMRMGIWAVTLIVPVGFGWSWYRNAEQTAFGQAW
;
A
#
# COMPACT_ATOMS: atom_id res chain seq x y z
N MET A 1 -29.42 43.13 -3.76
CA MET A 1 -28.60 44.33 -3.44
C MET A 1 -27.15 43.99 -3.77
N TYR A 2 -26.65 44.42 -4.94
CA TYR A 2 -25.29 44.14 -5.41
C TYR A 2 -24.54 45.47 -5.58
N LYS A 3 -23.52 45.72 -4.75
CA LYS A 3 -22.44 46.73 -4.92
C LYS A 3 -21.27 46.33 -4.00
N PRO A 4 -19.99 46.72 -4.26
CA PRO A 4 -19.49 47.58 -5.35
C PRO A 4 -18.37 46.94 -6.21
N MET A 5 -18.32 47.30 -7.50
CA MET A 5 -17.15 47.16 -8.37
C MET A 5 -16.20 48.33 -8.09
N PHE A 6 -14.97 48.07 -7.64
CA PHE A 6 -13.94 49.11 -7.53
C PHE A 6 -13.07 49.14 -8.79
N TYR A 7 -13.16 50.28 -9.50
CA TYR A 7 -12.26 50.67 -10.57
C TYR A 7 -11.07 51.43 -9.95
N ALA A 8 -9.86 50.89 -10.06
CA ALA A 8 -8.64 51.65 -9.78
C ALA A 8 -8.09 52.23 -11.10
N ALA A 9 -8.14 53.56 -11.20
CA ALA A 9 -7.71 54.33 -12.35
C ALA A 9 -6.19 54.42 -12.46
N LYS A 10 -5.63 53.87 -13.55
CA LYS A 10 -4.72 54.52 -14.53
C LYS A 10 -3.99 53.43 -15.33
N SER A 11 -4.21 53.46 -16.64
CA SER A 11 -3.54 52.70 -17.70
C SER A 11 -3.81 51.19 -17.82
N ARG A 12 -4.45 50.81 -18.95
CA ARG A 12 -4.81 49.46 -19.46
C ARG A 12 -5.85 48.69 -18.66
N LEU A 13 -7.09 48.76 -19.16
CA LEU A 13 -8.25 47.91 -18.84
C LEU A 13 -7.83 46.45 -18.59
N ARG A 14 -7.76 46.06 -17.31
CA ARG A 14 -7.64 44.67 -16.84
C ARG A 14 -8.63 44.52 -15.70
N LEU A 15 -9.76 43.88 -15.97
CA LEU A 15 -10.81 43.65 -14.99
C LEU A 15 -10.32 42.64 -13.93
N TRP A 16 -10.33 43.04 -12.67
CA TRP A 16 -10.01 42.21 -11.51
C TRP A 16 -11.29 41.94 -10.72
N GLY A 17 -11.52 40.68 -10.34
CA GLY A 17 -12.60 40.26 -9.44
C GLY A 17 -12.07 40.12 -8.01
N VAL A 18 -12.82 40.62 -7.03
CA VAL A 18 -12.55 40.40 -5.60
C VAL A 18 -13.25 39.13 -5.17
N LEU A 19 -12.51 38.17 -4.63
CA LEU A 19 -13.05 36.94 -4.08
C LEU A 19 -13.37 37.15 -2.61
N ASP A 20 -14.66 37.21 -2.28
CA ASP A 20 -15.14 37.15 -0.90
C ASP A 20 -15.22 35.68 -0.46
N LEU A 21 -14.05 35.04 -0.33
CA LEU A 21 -13.95 33.72 0.26
C LEU A 21 -14.15 33.90 1.77
N ARG A 22 -15.09 33.16 2.38
CA ARG A 22 -15.49 33.23 3.80
C ARG A 22 -14.39 33.02 4.87
N CYS A 23 -13.11 33.09 4.49
CA CYS A 23 -11.98 32.98 5.39
C CYS A 23 -10.73 33.75 4.90
N ALA A 24 -10.86 34.76 4.04
CA ALA A 24 -9.71 35.58 3.63
C ALA A 24 -9.82 36.99 4.22
N SER A 25 -9.13 37.21 5.33
CA SER A 25 -8.78 38.57 5.75
C SER A 25 -7.92 39.21 4.65
N SER A 26 -8.55 40.05 3.83
CA SER A 26 -7.97 41.18 3.09
C SER A 26 -6.91 40.89 2.01
N GLY A 27 -7.31 40.94 0.73
CA GLY A 27 -6.46 41.52 -0.33
C GLY A 27 -6.14 40.68 -1.57
N CYS A 28 -6.57 39.42 -1.67
CA CYS A 28 -6.26 38.60 -2.85
C CYS A 28 -7.26 38.84 -3.99
N GLN A 29 -6.78 38.99 -5.22
CA GLN A 29 -7.62 39.28 -6.39
C GLN A 29 -7.31 38.30 -7.53
N VAL A 30 -8.32 38.04 -8.37
CA VAL A 30 -8.14 37.22 -9.58
C VAL A 30 -8.46 38.03 -10.83
N SER A 31 -7.73 37.75 -11.90
CA SER A 31 -7.94 38.34 -13.22
C SER A 31 -8.66 37.37 -14.13
N SER A 32 -9.44 37.89 -15.09
CA SER A 32 -10.13 37.10 -16.12
C SER A 32 -9.20 36.25 -17.00
N HIS A 33 -7.90 36.50 -16.95
CA HIS A 33 -6.85 35.76 -17.67
C HIS A 33 -6.21 34.65 -16.80
N GLY A 34 -6.77 34.34 -15.64
CA GLY A 34 -6.23 33.29 -14.76
C GLY A 34 -4.98 33.69 -13.98
N ARG A 35 -4.78 34.99 -13.74
CA ARG A 35 -3.73 35.49 -12.84
C ARG A 35 -4.31 35.74 -11.46
N VAL A 36 -3.50 35.52 -10.44
CA VAL A 36 -3.87 35.76 -9.07
C VAL A 36 -2.88 36.71 -8.42
N SER A 37 -3.38 37.65 -7.62
CA SER A 37 -2.58 38.53 -6.77
C SER A 37 -2.65 38.08 -5.32
N THR A 38 -1.50 38.07 -4.65
CA THR A 38 -1.42 37.92 -3.19
C THR A 38 -1.81 39.24 -2.52
N ALA A 39 -2.18 39.21 -1.24
CA ALA A 39 -2.41 40.41 -0.40
C ALA A 39 -1.23 41.40 -0.41
N THR A 40 -0.02 40.94 -0.72
CA THR A 40 1.20 41.76 -0.87
C THR A 40 1.36 42.43 -2.24
N GLY A 41 0.42 42.20 -3.18
CA GLY A 41 0.43 42.78 -4.53
C GLY A 41 1.21 41.97 -5.59
N LYS A 42 1.87 40.86 -5.23
CA LYS A 42 2.57 39.99 -6.18
C LYS A 42 1.58 39.26 -7.08
N VAL A 43 1.75 39.36 -8.41
CA VAL A 43 0.90 38.70 -9.41
C VAL A 43 1.59 37.47 -9.99
N HIS A 44 0.87 36.35 -10.08
CA HIS A 44 1.37 35.10 -10.67
C HIS A 44 0.24 34.24 -11.26
N PHE A 45 0.58 33.19 -12.01
CA PHE A 45 -0.40 32.24 -12.58
C PHE A 45 -0.76 31.10 -11.63
N GLY A 46 0.03 30.90 -10.58
CA GLY A 46 -0.09 29.77 -9.65
C GLY A 46 1.01 28.75 -9.90
N GLN A 47 0.96 27.66 -9.14
CA GLN A 47 1.89 26.53 -9.26
C GLN A 47 1.12 25.32 -9.80
N ALA A 48 1.67 24.68 -10.83
CA ALA A 48 1.07 23.46 -11.38
C ALA A 48 1.21 22.30 -10.39
N ASN A 49 0.16 21.48 -10.26
CA ASN A 49 0.24 20.20 -9.58
C ASN A 49 0.71 19.09 -10.54
N ASP A 50 0.89 17.88 -10.02
CA ASP A 50 1.27 16.69 -10.82
C ASP A 50 0.26 16.35 -11.94
N SER A 51 -0.96 16.89 -11.85
CA SER A 51 -2.03 16.74 -12.85
C SER A 51 -2.13 17.93 -13.82
N GLY A 52 -1.23 18.90 -13.74
CA GLY A 52 -1.18 20.10 -14.61
C GLY A 52 -2.09 21.26 -14.20
N TYR A 53 -2.97 21.10 -13.22
CA TYR A 53 -3.85 22.17 -12.74
C TYR A 53 -3.08 23.18 -11.90
N LEU A 54 -3.27 24.48 -12.19
CA LEU A 54 -2.67 25.56 -11.42
C LEU A 54 -3.41 25.79 -10.09
N LYS A 55 -2.63 25.85 -9.00
CA LYS A 55 -3.07 26.16 -7.65
C LYS A 55 -2.46 27.46 -7.14
N ALA A 56 -3.18 28.16 -6.28
CA ALA A 56 -2.68 29.30 -5.54
C ALA A 56 -3.00 29.13 -4.05
N ARG A 57 -2.05 29.50 -3.20
CA ARG A 57 -2.15 29.32 -1.75
C ARG A 57 -2.59 30.62 -1.09
N PHE A 58 -3.71 30.57 -0.37
CA PHE A 58 -4.26 31.68 0.42
C PHE A 58 -4.50 31.21 1.84
N ASP A 59 -4.01 31.95 2.83
CA ASP A 59 -4.18 31.67 4.27
C ASP A 59 -3.89 30.20 4.66
N GLY A 60 -2.84 29.64 4.05
CA GLY A 60 -2.41 28.27 4.30
C GLY A 60 -3.17 27.18 3.55
N GLN A 61 -4.20 27.54 2.77
CA GLN A 61 -5.02 26.61 1.97
C GLN A 61 -4.75 26.74 0.47
N ASP A 62 -4.79 25.63 -0.24
CA ASP A 62 -4.58 25.59 -1.69
C ASP A 62 -5.92 25.65 -2.43
N TYR A 63 -6.03 26.61 -3.34
CA TYR A 63 -7.20 26.80 -4.19
C TYR A 63 -6.84 26.61 -5.67
N TYR A 64 -7.73 25.97 -6.43
CA TYR A 64 -7.56 25.83 -7.88
C TYR A 64 -7.88 27.13 -8.61
N VAL A 65 -6.93 27.62 -9.40
CA VAL A 65 -7.03 28.92 -10.08
C VAL A 65 -8.23 28.97 -11.03
N HIS A 66 -8.48 27.92 -11.81
CA HIS A 66 -9.65 27.85 -12.69
C HIS A 66 -10.98 27.99 -11.93
N ARG A 67 -11.09 27.42 -10.71
CA ARG A 67 -12.31 27.55 -9.91
C ARG A 67 -12.48 28.96 -9.37
N LEU A 68 -11.38 29.58 -8.92
CA LEU A 68 -11.42 30.96 -8.46
C LEU A 68 -11.85 31.92 -9.57
N VAL A 69 -11.32 31.73 -10.78
CA VAL A 69 -11.70 32.54 -11.96
C VAL A 69 -13.16 32.30 -12.34
N ALA A 70 -13.60 31.04 -12.42
CA ALA A 70 -14.98 30.72 -12.73
C ALA A 70 -15.95 31.34 -11.71
N THR A 71 -15.71 31.13 -10.41
CA THR A 71 -16.57 31.69 -9.36
C THR A 71 -16.60 33.23 -9.38
N ALA A 72 -15.47 33.88 -9.68
CA ALA A 72 -15.39 35.35 -9.69
C ALA A 72 -16.03 36.01 -10.91
N PHE A 73 -15.98 35.38 -12.09
CA PHE A 73 -16.41 36.00 -13.35
C PHE A 73 -17.63 35.34 -13.99
N LEU A 74 -17.84 34.03 -13.80
CA LEU A 74 -19.05 33.31 -14.25
C LEU A 74 -20.12 33.30 -13.15
N GLY A 75 -19.74 33.56 -11.89
CA GLY A 75 -20.65 33.57 -10.75
C GLY A 75 -20.98 32.15 -10.25
N PRO A 76 -22.07 31.97 -9.48
CA PRO A 76 -22.50 30.65 -9.07
C PRO A 76 -22.89 29.80 -10.30
N PRO A 77 -22.72 28.46 -10.24
CA PRO A 77 -23.14 27.60 -11.33
C PRO A 77 -24.64 27.76 -11.60
N PRO A 78 -25.08 27.72 -12.87
CA PRO A 78 -26.47 27.94 -13.26
C PRO A 78 -27.41 26.86 -12.71
N ASP A 79 -26.87 25.65 -12.50
CA ASP A 79 -27.58 24.52 -11.92
C ASP A 79 -26.70 23.86 -10.84
N PRO A 80 -27.25 23.44 -9.69
CA PRO A 80 -26.50 22.72 -8.65
C PRO A 80 -25.77 21.46 -9.14
N THR A 81 -26.29 20.81 -10.19
CA THR A 81 -25.69 19.63 -10.82
C THR A 81 -24.45 19.98 -11.65
N CYS A 82 -24.34 21.22 -12.13
CA CYS A 82 -23.27 21.71 -13.01
C CYS A 82 -22.14 22.40 -12.23
N TRP A 83 -21.75 21.88 -11.06
CA TRP A 83 -20.78 22.54 -10.19
C TRP A 83 -19.32 22.40 -10.64
N GLN A 84 -19.01 21.48 -11.57
CA GLN A 84 -17.62 21.25 -12.01
C GLN A 84 -17.21 22.26 -13.07
N VAL A 85 -16.00 22.80 -12.94
CA VAL A 85 -15.43 23.72 -13.94
C VAL A 85 -14.58 22.90 -14.90
N ASN A 86 -14.89 22.98 -16.19
CA ASN A 86 -14.17 22.33 -17.28
C ASN A 86 -13.44 23.35 -18.16
N HIS A 87 -12.28 22.93 -18.69
CA HIS A 87 -11.49 23.67 -19.68
C HIS A 87 -11.93 23.25 -21.08
N ILE A 88 -12.39 24.20 -21.90
CA ILE A 88 -12.93 23.93 -23.25
C ILE A 88 -11.85 23.32 -24.16
N ASP A 89 -10.64 23.88 -24.11
CA ASP A 89 -9.46 23.41 -24.85
C ASP A 89 -8.81 22.14 -24.29
N GLY A 90 -9.25 21.65 -23.13
CA GLY A 90 -8.64 20.51 -22.43
C GLY A 90 -7.25 20.77 -21.82
N ASN A 91 -6.78 22.02 -21.78
CA ASN A 91 -5.50 22.40 -21.17
C ASN A 91 -5.71 22.96 -19.74
N PRO A 92 -5.32 22.21 -18.68
CA PRO A 92 -5.50 22.62 -17.29
C PRO A 92 -4.74 23.89 -16.88
N ALA A 93 -3.76 24.34 -17.67
CA ALA A 93 -3.00 25.56 -17.43
C ALA A 93 -3.67 26.81 -18.03
N ASN A 94 -4.59 26.66 -18.99
CA ASN A 94 -5.27 27.77 -19.65
C ASN A 94 -6.50 28.23 -18.85
N ASN A 95 -6.26 29.03 -17.81
CA ASN A 95 -7.31 29.49 -16.88
C ASN A 95 -8.00 30.80 -17.31
N PHE A 96 -8.04 31.10 -18.61
CA PHE A 96 -8.80 32.25 -19.12
C PHE A 96 -10.30 32.00 -18.94
N VAL A 97 -11.05 33.00 -18.47
CA VAL A 97 -12.49 32.87 -18.22
C VAL A 97 -13.26 32.37 -19.45
N ALA A 98 -12.87 32.80 -20.65
CA ALA A 98 -13.49 32.36 -21.90
C ALA A 98 -13.22 30.87 -22.24
N ASN A 99 -12.20 30.27 -21.62
CA ASN A 99 -11.88 28.85 -21.75
C ASN A 99 -12.51 27.99 -20.64
N LEU A 100 -13.28 28.58 -19.72
CA LEU A 100 -13.86 27.89 -18.58
C LEU A 100 -15.38 27.83 -18.71
N GLN A 101 -15.96 26.67 -18.38
CA GLN A 101 -17.41 26.49 -18.32
C GLN A 101 -17.82 25.60 -17.15
N TYR A 102 -19.03 25.82 -16.63
CA TYR A 102 -19.67 24.93 -15.67
C TYR A 102 -20.29 23.73 -16.39
N VAL A 103 -20.02 22.52 -15.91
CA VAL A 103 -20.51 21.26 -16.47
C VAL A 103 -20.91 20.30 -15.36
N THR A 104 -21.77 19.34 -15.69
CA THR A 104 -22.07 18.21 -14.81
C THR A 104 -20.87 17.25 -14.70
N PRO A 105 -20.77 16.48 -13.60
CA PRO A 105 -19.78 15.41 -13.50
C PRO A 105 -19.82 14.38 -14.63
N ALA A 106 -20.99 14.14 -15.21
CA ALA A 106 -21.16 13.21 -16.32
C ALA A 106 -20.60 13.78 -17.64
N GLU A 107 -20.89 15.05 -17.92
CA GLU A 107 -20.37 15.76 -19.09
C GLU A 107 -18.86 15.94 -19.01
N ASN A 108 -18.32 16.30 -17.84
CA ASN A 108 -16.88 16.44 -17.65
C ASN A 108 -16.14 15.11 -17.91
N GLN A 109 -16.72 13.99 -17.45
CA GLN A 109 -16.18 12.67 -17.75
C GLN A 109 -16.21 12.35 -19.25
N ARG A 110 -17.31 12.68 -19.93
CA ARG A 110 -17.46 12.47 -21.39
C ARG A 110 -16.45 13.31 -22.17
N HIS A 111 -16.30 14.60 -21.84
CA HIS A 111 -15.30 15.49 -22.41
C HIS A 111 -13.88 14.96 -22.18
N SER A 112 -13.58 14.51 -20.96
CA SER A 112 -12.29 13.89 -20.64
C SER A 112 -12.01 12.63 -21.47
N TRP A 113 -13.02 11.79 -21.74
CA TRP A 113 -12.88 10.62 -22.61
C TRP A 113 -12.64 10.98 -24.08
N ALA A 114 -13.30 12.03 -24.57
CA ALA A 114 -13.15 12.50 -25.94
C ALA A 114 -11.80 13.18 -26.19
N ASN A 115 -11.34 14.01 -25.24
CA ASN A 115 -10.21 14.91 -25.44
C ASN A 115 -8.89 14.40 -24.86
N ASN A 116 -8.88 13.38 -23.98
CA ASN A 116 -7.65 12.86 -23.38
C ASN A 116 -7.18 11.57 -24.08
N PRO A 117 -6.16 11.64 -24.96
CA PRO A 117 -5.64 10.48 -25.69
C PRO A 117 -4.99 9.44 -24.77
N ASN A 118 -4.48 9.84 -23.60
CA ASN A 118 -3.90 8.90 -22.63
C ASN A 118 -4.97 8.02 -21.97
N ARG A 119 -6.21 8.52 -21.87
CA ARG A 119 -7.33 7.76 -21.29
C ARG A 119 -7.79 6.62 -22.21
N GLN A 120 -7.62 6.79 -23.52
CA GLN A 120 -7.96 5.78 -24.53
C GLN A 120 -6.93 4.65 -24.62
N GLN A 121 -5.68 4.90 -24.22
CA GLN A 121 -4.57 3.97 -24.43
C GLN A 121 -4.44 2.86 -23.38
N GLY A 122 -5.06 3.01 -22.20
CA GLY A 122 -4.84 2.09 -21.07
C GLY A 122 -5.49 0.72 -21.24
N ASN A 123 -6.68 0.64 -21.86
CA ASN A 123 -7.48 -0.59 -21.86
C ASN A 123 -7.23 -1.48 -23.10
N ALA A 124 -6.90 -0.87 -24.24
CA ALA A 124 -6.60 -1.59 -25.49
C ALA A 124 -5.26 -2.37 -25.39
N LYS A 125 -4.24 -1.80 -24.73
CA LYS A 125 -2.93 -2.48 -24.53
C LYS A 125 -3.01 -3.67 -23.55
N LEU A 126 -4.03 -3.74 -22.70
CA LEU A 126 -4.25 -4.84 -21.75
C LEU A 126 -5.21 -5.91 -22.28
N SER A 127 -5.97 -5.62 -23.34
CA SER A 127 -6.87 -6.58 -23.96
C SER A 127 -6.07 -7.49 -24.89
N LYS A 128 -5.44 -8.51 -24.31
CA LYS A 128 -4.89 -9.62 -25.09
C LYS A 128 -6.05 -10.41 -25.70
N ALA A 129 -5.93 -10.76 -26.98
CA ALA A 129 -6.85 -11.68 -27.62
C ALA A 129 -6.83 -13.03 -26.91
N VAL A 130 -7.97 -13.69 -26.82
CA VAL A 130 -8.14 -14.95 -26.07
C VAL A 130 -8.84 -15.97 -26.96
N LEU A 131 -8.31 -17.19 -26.94
CA LEU A 131 -9.02 -18.38 -27.40
C LEU A 131 -9.73 -19.00 -26.19
N TRP A 132 -11.03 -19.25 -26.32
CA TRP A 132 -11.84 -19.84 -25.25
C TRP A 132 -12.80 -20.90 -25.81
N ARG A 133 -13.24 -21.82 -24.96
CA ARG A 133 -14.27 -22.81 -25.33
C ARG A 133 -15.12 -23.20 -24.11
N PRO A 134 -16.41 -23.49 -24.29
CA PRO A 134 -17.23 -24.11 -23.25
C PRO A 134 -16.66 -25.47 -22.84
N PHE A 135 -16.80 -25.81 -21.57
CA PHE A 135 -16.45 -27.15 -21.07
C PHE A 135 -17.30 -28.20 -21.79
N GLY A 136 -16.66 -29.25 -22.32
CA GLY A 136 -17.31 -30.30 -23.12
C GLY A 136 -17.29 -30.08 -24.64
N MET A 137 -16.88 -28.90 -25.13
CA MET A 137 -16.71 -28.64 -26.56
C MET A 137 -15.24 -28.74 -27.00
N GLN A 138 -15.00 -29.23 -28.21
CA GLN A 138 -13.64 -29.35 -28.75
C GLN A 138 -13.17 -28.09 -29.49
N ALA A 139 -14.10 -27.33 -30.09
CA ALA A 139 -13.78 -26.16 -30.91
C ALA A 139 -13.38 -24.94 -30.05
N TRP A 140 -12.27 -24.30 -30.42
CA TRP A 140 -11.81 -23.05 -29.81
C TRP A 140 -12.44 -21.85 -30.53
N THR A 141 -12.95 -20.90 -29.76
CA THR A 141 -13.51 -19.63 -30.25
C THR A 141 -12.51 -18.52 -30.00
N PHE A 142 -12.25 -17.72 -31.03
CA PHE A 142 -11.41 -16.53 -30.93
C PHE A 142 -12.24 -15.33 -30.48
N SER A 143 -11.69 -14.52 -29.57
CA SER A 143 -12.23 -13.20 -29.26
C SER A 143 -11.09 -12.20 -29.15
N ALA A 144 -11.32 -10.98 -29.63
CA ALA A 144 -10.30 -9.93 -29.65
C ALA A 144 -9.93 -9.47 -28.23
N SER A 145 -10.76 -9.78 -27.22
CA SER A 145 -10.42 -9.59 -25.80
C SER A 145 -11.16 -10.52 -24.85
N GLN A 146 -10.65 -10.65 -23.62
CA GLN A 146 -11.34 -11.31 -22.51
C GLN A 146 -12.71 -10.69 -22.19
N ILE A 147 -12.91 -9.38 -22.44
CA ILE A 147 -14.19 -8.69 -22.21
C ILE A 147 -15.22 -9.08 -23.27
N GLU A 148 -14.78 -9.25 -24.51
CA GLU A 148 -15.63 -9.69 -25.61
C GLU A 148 -16.05 -11.16 -25.41
N ALA A 149 -15.11 -12.03 -25.06
CA ALA A 149 -15.41 -13.41 -24.67
C ALA A 149 -16.41 -13.48 -23.50
N ALA A 150 -16.27 -12.57 -22.53
CA ALA A 150 -17.14 -12.47 -21.37
C ALA A 150 -18.56 -11.96 -21.66
N ARG A 151 -18.75 -11.19 -22.74
CA ARG A 151 -20.08 -10.77 -23.18
C ARG A 151 -20.84 -11.91 -23.84
N THR A 152 -20.13 -12.82 -24.48
CA THR A 152 -20.69 -13.99 -25.17
C THR A 152 -20.87 -15.22 -24.28
N GLY A 153 -20.23 -15.28 -23.11
CA GLY A 153 -20.36 -16.41 -22.18
C GLY A 153 -20.36 -16.00 -20.71
N LYS A 154 -21.03 -16.77 -19.84
CA LYS A 154 -20.95 -16.58 -18.38
C LYS A 154 -19.50 -16.79 -17.94
N THR A 155 -18.80 -15.71 -17.58
CA THR A 155 -17.45 -15.81 -17.02
C THR A 155 -17.47 -16.31 -15.60
N TRP A 156 -16.64 -17.31 -15.32
CA TRP A 156 -16.40 -17.81 -13.98
C TRP A 156 -15.05 -17.30 -13.47
N LEU A 157 -14.97 -16.93 -12.20
CA LEU A 157 -13.69 -16.65 -11.55
C LEU A 157 -12.92 -17.97 -11.44
N VAL A 158 -11.64 -17.99 -11.85
CA VAL A 158 -10.83 -19.22 -11.90
C VAL A 158 -10.80 -19.93 -10.54
N HIS A 159 -10.58 -19.21 -9.44
CA HIS A 159 -10.59 -19.81 -8.10
C HIS A 159 -11.98 -20.39 -7.72
N ARG A 160 -13.08 -19.82 -8.21
CA ARG A 160 -14.42 -20.39 -7.98
C ARG A 160 -14.66 -21.65 -8.79
N ALA A 161 -14.18 -21.68 -10.03
CA ALA A 161 -14.25 -22.88 -10.86
C ALA A 161 -13.41 -24.01 -10.25
N VAL A 162 -12.16 -23.73 -9.84
CA VAL A 162 -11.28 -24.70 -9.18
C VAL A 162 -11.87 -25.18 -7.86
N ALA A 163 -12.39 -24.29 -7.02
CA ALA A 163 -13.05 -24.70 -5.78
C ALA A 163 -14.28 -25.58 -6.08
N ALA A 164 -15.14 -25.19 -7.02
CA ALA A 164 -16.33 -25.97 -7.36
C ALA A 164 -16.00 -27.37 -7.90
N THR A 165 -14.89 -27.53 -8.63
CA THR A 165 -14.49 -28.82 -9.20
C THR A 165 -13.77 -29.73 -8.20
N PHE A 166 -12.94 -29.17 -7.32
CA PHE A 166 -12.06 -29.97 -6.45
C PHE A 166 -12.51 -30.01 -4.98
N LEU A 167 -13.21 -28.97 -4.51
CA LEU A 167 -13.78 -28.88 -3.16
C LEU A 167 -15.28 -29.21 -3.14
N GLY A 168 -15.90 -29.38 -4.31
CA GLY A 168 -17.34 -29.62 -4.45
C GLY A 168 -18.14 -28.33 -4.61
N GLN A 169 -19.44 -28.45 -4.91
CA GLN A 169 -20.32 -27.30 -4.99
C GLN A 169 -20.54 -26.72 -3.57
N PRO A 170 -20.62 -25.39 -3.42
CA PRO A 170 -20.88 -24.79 -2.12
C PRO A 170 -22.26 -25.19 -1.62
N ASP A 171 -22.35 -25.57 -0.35
CA ASP A 171 -23.60 -26.04 0.28
C ASP A 171 -24.71 -24.97 0.28
N THR A 172 -24.33 -23.69 0.29
CA THR A 172 -25.24 -22.56 0.19
C THR A 172 -24.69 -21.47 -0.74
N ALA A 173 -25.60 -20.69 -1.35
CA ALA A 173 -25.24 -19.66 -2.33
C ALA A 173 -24.41 -18.49 -1.74
N ASP A 174 -24.40 -18.35 -0.41
CA ASP A 174 -23.80 -17.22 0.30
C ASP A 174 -22.34 -17.47 0.71
N ILE A 175 -21.85 -18.69 0.50
CA ILE A 175 -20.47 -19.09 0.79
C ILE A 175 -19.54 -18.57 -0.32
N GLN A 176 -18.44 -17.94 0.10
CA GLN A 176 -17.44 -17.34 -0.77
C GLN A 176 -16.15 -18.16 -0.74
N VAL A 177 -15.41 -18.14 -1.85
CA VAL A 177 -14.09 -18.76 -1.92
C VAL A 177 -13.04 -17.77 -1.44
N ASN A 178 -12.27 -18.14 -0.43
CA ASN A 178 -11.15 -17.38 0.12
C ASN A 178 -9.80 -18.03 -0.24
N HIS A 179 -8.76 -17.21 -0.33
CA HIS A 179 -7.37 -17.64 -0.50
C HIS A 179 -6.68 -17.66 0.87
N LYS A 180 -6.23 -18.83 1.33
CA LYS A 180 -5.58 -19.01 2.64
C LYS A 180 -4.28 -18.24 2.77
N ASP A 181 -3.51 -18.12 1.68
CA ASP A 181 -2.27 -17.34 1.60
C ASP A 181 -2.49 -15.87 1.21
N PHE A 182 -3.73 -15.51 0.85
CA PHE A 182 -4.16 -14.18 0.43
C PHE A 182 -3.49 -13.65 -0.85
N ASP A 183 -2.79 -14.51 -1.58
CA ASP A 183 -2.34 -14.27 -2.93
C ASP A 183 -3.43 -14.69 -3.92
N ARG A 184 -4.11 -13.70 -4.51
CA ARG A 184 -5.16 -13.93 -5.52
C ARG A 184 -4.64 -14.55 -6.81
N GLY A 185 -3.32 -14.56 -7.01
CA GLY A 185 -2.65 -15.27 -8.10
C GLY A 185 -2.52 -16.78 -7.86
N ASN A 186 -2.51 -17.22 -6.60
CA ASN A 186 -2.35 -18.62 -6.23
C ASN A 186 -3.69 -19.35 -6.17
N ASN A 187 -4.16 -19.82 -7.32
CA ASN A 187 -5.45 -20.53 -7.43
C ASN A 187 -5.36 -22.03 -7.16
N HIS A 188 -4.32 -22.51 -6.46
CA HIS A 188 -4.18 -23.93 -6.13
C HIS A 188 -5.30 -24.40 -5.19
N MET A 189 -5.91 -25.55 -5.43
CA MET A 189 -7.09 -26.00 -4.66
C MET A 189 -6.87 -26.05 -3.15
N GLN A 190 -5.66 -26.40 -2.69
CA GLN A 190 -5.31 -26.46 -1.27
C GLN A 190 -5.25 -25.08 -0.61
N ASN A 191 -4.97 -24.05 -1.42
CA ASN A 191 -4.94 -22.64 -1.01
C ASN A 191 -6.34 -22.01 -1.03
N LEU A 192 -7.35 -22.72 -1.51
CA LEU A 192 -8.73 -22.25 -1.56
C LEU A 192 -9.53 -22.89 -0.43
N GLU A 193 -10.46 -22.13 0.13
CA GLU A 193 -11.44 -22.62 1.09
C GLU A 193 -12.77 -21.90 0.92
N TYR A 194 -13.83 -22.57 1.34
CA TYR A 194 -15.17 -22.01 1.40
C TYR A 194 -15.37 -21.37 2.77
N VAL A 195 -15.65 -20.07 2.79
CA VAL A 195 -15.92 -19.29 4.00
C VAL A 195 -17.21 -18.50 3.85
N SER A 196 -17.91 -18.24 4.95
CA SER A 196 -19.02 -17.28 4.96
C SER A 196 -18.51 -15.87 4.69
N CYS A 197 -19.41 -14.99 4.23
CA CYS A 197 -19.09 -13.57 4.04
C CYS A 197 -18.55 -12.91 5.33
N SER A 198 -19.15 -13.22 6.49
CA SER A 198 -18.71 -12.72 7.80
C SER A 198 -17.32 -13.21 8.19
N GLU A 199 -17.01 -14.47 7.93
CA GLU A 199 -15.68 -15.03 8.17
C GLU A 199 -14.66 -14.38 7.23
N ASN A 200 -14.97 -14.24 5.95
CA ASN A 200 -14.09 -13.60 4.96
C ASN A 200 -13.74 -12.16 5.37
N ILE A 201 -14.74 -11.41 5.84
CA ILE A 201 -14.56 -10.07 6.39
C ILE A 201 -13.64 -10.13 7.64
N THR A 202 -13.88 -11.07 8.55
CA THR A 202 -13.09 -11.25 9.78
C THR A 202 -11.63 -11.60 9.47
N HIS A 203 -11.37 -12.53 8.53
CA HIS A 203 -10.03 -12.87 8.05
C HIS A 203 -9.30 -11.66 7.43
N SER A 204 -10.02 -10.81 6.70
CA SER A 204 -9.50 -9.53 6.18
C SER A 204 -9.15 -8.54 7.30
N TRP A 205 -9.96 -8.45 8.35
CA TRP A 205 -9.72 -7.57 9.51
C TRP A 205 -8.57 -8.05 10.40
N GLN A 206 -8.46 -9.36 10.67
CA GLN A 206 -7.39 -9.94 11.50
C GLN A 206 -5.99 -9.61 10.95
N ARG A 207 -5.81 -9.55 9.62
CA ARG A 207 -4.55 -9.06 9.03
C ARG A 207 -4.39 -7.54 9.14
N ARG A 208 -5.47 -6.76 8.98
CA ARG A 208 -5.42 -5.29 9.13
C ARG A 208 -5.09 -4.85 10.56
N ALA A 209 -5.48 -5.61 11.58
CA ALA A 209 -5.16 -5.35 12.98
C ALA A 209 -3.64 -5.37 13.25
N GLY A 210 -2.86 -6.19 12.54
CA GLY A 210 -1.39 -6.17 12.59
C GLY A 210 -0.74 -4.93 11.97
N ASN A 211 -1.48 -4.21 11.12
CA ASN A 211 -1.07 -2.93 10.50
C ASN A 211 -1.80 -1.72 11.10
N ALA A 212 -2.54 -1.90 12.20
CA ALA A 212 -3.39 -0.89 12.81
C ALA A 212 -2.69 -0.02 13.87
N ARG A 213 -1.36 -0.08 14.01
CA ARG A 213 -0.64 1.11 14.48
C ARG A 213 -0.61 2.06 13.29
N SER A 214 -1.40 3.13 13.35
CA SER A 214 -1.27 4.24 12.39
C SER A 214 0.22 4.58 12.22
N ARG A 215 0.64 5.04 11.04
CA ARG A 215 2.06 5.40 10.83
C ARG A 215 2.58 6.30 11.96
N ALA A 216 1.74 7.17 12.53
CA ALA A 216 2.06 8.04 13.65
C ALA A 216 2.21 7.35 15.02
N GLY A 217 1.68 6.14 15.23
CA GLY A 217 1.66 5.41 16.51
C GLY A 217 2.84 4.45 16.74
N LYS A 218 3.93 4.55 15.98
CA LYS A 218 5.16 3.78 16.22
C LYS A 218 6.02 4.47 17.27
N ALA A 219 6.47 3.72 18.27
CA ALA A 219 7.41 4.21 19.28
C ALA A 219 8.77 4.54 18.64
N VAL A 220 9.37 5.64 19.07
CA VAL A 220 10.64 6.14 18.52
C VAL A 220 11.53 6.64 19.64
N GLN A 221 12.84 6.44 19.48
CA GLN A 221 13.86 7.09 20.30
C GLN A 221 14.36 8.34 19.57
N ALA A 222 14.48 9.46 20.27
CA ALA A 222 15.11 10.66 19.75
C ALA A 222 16.32 11.07 20.59
N ARG A 223 17.33 11.65 19.94
CA ARG A 223 18.51 12.21 20.64
C ARG A 223 18.86 13.58 20.05
N SER A 224 19.21 14.53 20.90
CA SER A 224 19.67 15.85 20.46
C SER A 224 21.10 15.75 19.92
N ILE A 225 21.32 16.28 18.73
CA ILE A 225 22.64 16.46 18.11
C ILE A 225 23.04 17.91 18.38
N ALA A 226 23.55 18.17 19.58
CA ALA A 226 24.19 19.44 19.85
C ALA A 226 25.50 19.53 19.04
N CYS A 227 25.83 20.73 18.59
CA CYS A 227 27.06 21.05 17.86
C CYS A 227 28.30 20.39 18.51
N ALA A 228 28.81 19.35 17.84
CA ALA A 228 30.19 18.85 17.86
C ALA A 228 30.83 18.26 19.14
N SER A 229 30.19 18.17 20.31
CA SER A 229 30.91 17.51 21.45
C SER A 229 30.09 16.91 22.61
N SER A 230 28.75 16.94 22.59
CA SER A 230 27.95 16.16 23.54
C SER A 230 26.71 15.57 22.88
N THR A 231 26.77 14.27 22.63
CA THR A 231 25.59 13.50 22.20
C THR A 231 24.72 13.29 23.44
N GLY A 232 23.51 13.87 23.45
CA GLY A 232 22.56 13.67 24.56
C GLY A 232 22.08 12.22 24.67
N PRO A 233 21.52 11.82 25.83
CA PRO A 233 20.92 10.49 25.99
C PRO A 233 19.72 10.31 25.05
N TRP A 234 19.44 9.06 24.67
CA TRP A 234 18.24 8.73 23.92
C TRP A 234 17.00 8.88 24.80
N LEU A 235 16.00 9.57 24.29
CA LEU A 235 14.68 9.73 24.92
C LEU A 235 13.69 8.81 24.23
N ASP A 236 12.95 8.02 25.01
CA ASP A 236 11.89 7.14 24.54
C ASP A 236 10.58 7.91 24.35
N PHE A 237 9.92 7.72 23.21
CA PHE A 237 8.60 8.24 22.92
C PHE A 237 7.66 7.13 22.48
N ASP A 238 6.46 7.10 23.05
CA ASP A 238 5.41 6.11 22.71
C ASP A 238 4.93 6.21 21.25
N SER A 239 5.15 7.36 20.60
CA SER A 239 4.72 7.61 19.22
C SER A 239 5.55 8.70 18.56
N MET A 240 5.64 8.69 17.23
CA MET A 240 6.24 9.80 16.47
C MET A 240 5.51 11.13 16.68
N ALA A 241 4.20 11.09 16.97
CA ALA A 241 3.44 12.29 17.33
C ALA A 241 3.85 12.86 18.70
N ALA A 242 4.23 12.00 19.66
CA ALA A 242 4.78 12.45 20.94
C ALA A 242 6.17 13.07 20.75
N ALA A 243 7.01 12.47 19.89
CA ALA A 243 8.31 13.02 19.52
C ALA A 243 8.19 14.36 18.78
N GLU A 244 7.18 14.52 17.91
CA GLU A 244 6.91 15.79 17.22
C GLU A 244 6.59 16.92 18.20
N ARG A 245 5.75 16.67 19.21
CA ARG A 245 5.42 17.68 20.24
C ARG A 245 6.65 18.14 21.03
N HIS A 246 7.64 17.27 21.22
CA HIS A 246 8.85 17.59 21.98
C HIS A 246 9.94 18.25 21.12
N THR A 247 10.14 17.74 19.90
CA THR A 247 11.25 18.18 19.02
C THR A 247 10.84 19.27 18.03
N GLY A 248 9.53 19.48 17.81
CA GLY A 248 9.00 20.39 16.79
C GLY A 248 9.14 19.86 15.35
N ILE A 249 9.63 18.63 15.16
CA ILE A 249 9.80 18.01 13.84
C ILE A 249 8.56 17.20 13.49
N HIS A 250 7.90 17.54 12.38
CA HIS A 250 6.68 16.85 11.94
C HIS A 250 6.89 15.33 11.79
N TRP A 251 5.96 14.51 12.29
CA TRP A 251 6.07 13.04 12.35
C TRP A 251 6.44 12.36 11.02
N ALA A 252 5.99 12.91 9.88
CA ALA A 252 6.32 12.37 8.57
C ALA A 252 7.80 12.57 8.21
N LYS A 253 8.44 13.63 8.73
CA LYS A 253 9.88 13.86 8.59
C LYS A 253 10.67 12.97 9.54
N ILE A 254 10.16 12.74 10.76
CA ILE A 254 10.71 11.75 11.71
C ILE A 254 10.76 10.34 11.08
N ASP A 255 9.67 9.88 10.46
CA ASP A 255 9.62 8.57 9.77
C ASP A 255 10.69 8.45 8.67
N ARG A 256 10.92 9.52 7.90
CA ARG A 256 11.96 9.55 6.86
C ARG A 256 13.37 9.51 7.43
N ILE A 257 13.61 10.16 8.58
CA ILE A 257 14.90 10.12 9.29
C ILE A 257 15.15 8.72 9.85
N CYS A 258 14.17 8.11 10.53
CA CYS A 258 14.28 6.74 11.06
C CYS A 258 14.57 5.69 9.98
N ARG A 259 14.15 5.94 8.73
CA ARG A 259 14.40 5.06 7.57
C ARG A 259 15.71 5.35 6.84
N GLY A 260 16.47 6.37 7.27
CA GLY A 260 17.70 6.80 6.58
C GLY A 260 17.47 7.46 5.22
N LEU A 261 16.24 7.92 4.93
CA LEU A 261 15.91 8.57 3.66
C LEU A 261 16.28 10.06 3.65
N VAL A 262 16.47 10.67 4.82
CA VAL A 262 16.86 12.07 5.02
C VAL A 262 17.76 12.14 6.26
N PRO A 263 18.85 12.94 6.27
CA PRO A 263 19.67 13.11 7.45
C PRO A 263 18.91 13.81 8.60
N GLY A 264 19.32 13.53 9.85
CA GLY A 264 18.82 14.22 11.04
C GLY A 264 19.12 15.73 11.00
N VAL A 265 18.20 16.54 11.53
CA VAL A 265 18.33 18.01 11.58
C VAL A 265 18.27 18.44 13.04
N GLY A 266 19.42 18.59 13.68
CA GLY A 266 19.55 18.89 15.12
C GLY A 266 19.11 17.74 16.05
N TRP A 267 18.43 16.72 15.51
CA TRP A 267 17.95 15.53 16.21
C TRP A 267 18.14 14.29 15.36
N ASP A 268 18.57 13.20 15.99
CA ASP A 268 18.53 11.84 15.44
C ASP A 268 17.29 11.11 15.92
N PHE A 269 16.74 10.25 15.06
CA PHE A 269 15.62 9.38 15.39
C PHE A 269 15.87 7.94 14.95
N LYS A 270 15.43 6.97 15.76
CA LYS A 270 15.38 5.56 15.38
C LYS A 270 14.11 4.89 15.93
N PHE A 271 13.64 3.83 15.27
CA PHE A 271 12.53 3.05 15.79
C PHE A 271 12.95 2.26 17.02
N VAL A 272 12.06 2.17 18.01
CA VAL A 272 12.22 1.22 19.11
C VAL A 272 11.92 -0.17 18.56
N ASP A 273 12.89 -1.08 18.61
CA ASP A 273 12.65 -2.48 18.27
C ASP A 273 11.60 -3.06 19.23
N ASP A 274 10.61 -3.79 18.71
CA ASP A 274 9.43 -4.30 19.42
C ASP A 274 9.74 -5.26 20.62
N VAL A 275 10.99 -5.35 21.07
CA VAL A 275 11.51 -6.30 22.07
C VAL A 275 11.43 -5.78 23.51
N GLN A 276 11.22 -4.47 23.76
CA GLN A 276 11.37 -3.89 25.11
C GLN A 276 10.12 -3.21 25.71
N ILE A 277 8.92 -3.32 25.10
CA ILE A 277 7.70 -2.75 25.70
C ILE A 277 6.87 -3.88 26.30
N PRO A 278 6.70 -3.97 27.64
CA PRO A 278 5.74 -4.89 28.24
C PRO A 278 4.35 -4.52 27.73
N ALA A 279 3.70 -5.46 27.06
CA ALA A 279 2.37 -5.23 26.50
C ALA A 279 1.38 -4.89 27.62
N VAL A 280 0.94 -3.63 27.68
CA VAL A 280 -0.23 -3.26 28.47
C VAL A 280 -1.45 -3.87 27.78
N LYS A 281 -1.86 -5.05 28.25
CA LYS A 281 -3.11 -5.69 27.83
C LYS A 281 -4.27 -4.80 28.24
N ARG A 282 -4.91 -4.12 27.27
CA ARG A 282 -6.28 -3.64 27.46
C ARG A 282 -7.18 -4.87 27.33
N SER A 283 -7.79 -5.28 28.43
CA SER A 283 -8.69 -6.42 28.51
C SER A 283 -9.97 -6.12 27.73
N TRP A 284 -10.15 -6.82 26.60
CA TRP A 284 -11.48 -7.07 26.05
C TRP A 284 -11.75 -8.54 26.28
N GLY A 285 -12.69 -8.82 27.19
CA GLY A 285 -13.08 -10.17 27.55
C GLY A 285 -13.79 -10.84 26.38
N VAL A 286 -13.16 -11.88 25.83
CA VAL A 286 -13.83 -12.95 25.10
C VAL A 286 -13.22 -14.25 25.60
N SER A 287 -14.01 -15.01 26.34
CA SER A 287 -13.70 -16.37 26.77
C SER A 287 -13.79 -17.30 25.56
N GLY A 288 -12.66 -17.79 25.10
CA GLY A 288 -12.56 -18.81 24.07
C GLY A 288 -11.13 -19.33 24.06
N SER A 289 -10.95 -20.57 24.51
CA SER A 289 -9.66 -21.26 24.53
C SER A 289 -9.28 -21.69 23.12
N ASP A 290 -8.67 -20.81 22.34
CA ASP A 290 -7.95 -21.17 21.12
C ASP A 290 -6.44 -21.13 21.39
N PRO A 291 -5.67 -22.17 21.02
CA PRO A 291 -4.23 -22.17 21.19
C PRO A 291 -3.56 -21.15 20.25
N PRO A 292 -2.44 -20.53 20.65
CA PRO A 292 -1.84 -19.43 19.91
C PRO A 292 -1.17 -19.91 18.61
N LEU A 293 -1.84 -19.63 17.48
CA LEU A 293 -1.42 -19.88 16.10
C LEU A 293 -0.32 -18.91 15.62
N GLN A 294 0.74 -18.71 16.40
CA GLN A 294 1.76 -17.69 16.08
C GLN A 294 3.22 -18.09 16.28
N LYS A 295 3.53 -19.40 16.35
CA LYS A 295 4.93 -19.87 16.36
C LYS A 295 5.31 -20.91 15.30
N GLU A 296 4.40 -21.22 14.38
CA GLU A 296 4.56 -22.36 13.46
C GLU A 296 4.74 -21.94 11.99
N VAL A 297 5.46 -20.86 11.76
CA VAL A 297 6.08 -20.57 10.46
C VAL A 297 7.60 -20.61 10.62
N GLU A 298 8.11 -21.67 11.24
CA GLU A 298 9.45 -22.10 10.89
C GLU A 298 9.37 -22.56 9.44
N ARG A 299 10.04 -21.86 8.52
CA ARG A 299 10.17 -22.31 7.12
C ARG A 299 10.81 -23.69 7.12
N ARG A 300 10.00 -24.74 7.03
CA ARG A 300 10.46 -26.13 6.91
C ARG A 300 10.81 -26.36 5.46
N TRP A 301 12.09 -26.12 5.11
CA TRP A 301 12.57 -26.27 3.74
C TRP A 301 12.46 -27.71 3.22
N THR A 302 12.32 -28.69 4.12
CA THR A 302 11.99 -30.09 3.79
C THR A 302 10.59 -30.24 3.20
N GLU A 303 9.58 -29.59 3.77
CA GLU A 303 8.20 -29.58 3.25
C GLU A 303 8.15 -28.84 1.91
N ALA A 304 8.90 -27.74 1.80
CA ALA A 304 9.05 -27.03 0.54
C ALA A 304 9.72 -27.88 -0.56
N SER A 305 10.74 -28.69 -0.23
CA SER A 305 11.35 -29.61 -1.22
C SER A 305 10.38 -30.69 -1.68
N GLN A 306 9.59 -31.27 -0.77
CA GLN A 306 8.60 -32.29 -1.11
C GLN A 306 7.50 -31.74 -2.03
N ALA A 307 7.03 -30.52 -1.76
CA ALA A 307 6.06 -29.85 -2.62
C ALA A 307 6.61 -29.61 -4.04
N TRP A 308 7.87 -29.16 -4.16
CA TRP A 308 8.48 -28.96 -5.48
C TRP A 308 8.76 -30.27 -6.23
N THR A 309 9.02 -31.37 -5.53
CA THR A 309 9.14 -32.70 -6.15
C THR A 309 7.83 -33.13 -6.80
N GLN A 310 6.71 -32.99 -6.08
CA GLN A 310 5.36 -33.32 -6.59
C GLN A 310 4.99 -32.47 -7.81
N VAL A 311 5.32 -31.16 -7.77
CA VAL A 311 5.12 -30.27 -8.92
C VAL A 311 5.93 -30.72 -10.14
N LEU A 312 7.16 -31.23 -9.93
CA LEU A 312 8.01 -31.72 -11.01
C LEU A 312 7.49 -33.01 -11.63
N GLU A 313 7.01 -33.94 -10.80
CA GLU A 313 6.42 -35.22 -11.24
C GLU A 313 5.19 -35.01 -12.11
N LEU A 314 4.41 -33.96 -11.84
CA LEU A 314 3.25 -33.57 -12.65
C LEU A 314 3.65 -32.79 -13.91
N ALA A 315 4.62 -31.86 -13.80
CA ALA A 315 5.01 -31.00 -14.90
C ALA A 315 5.79 -31.74 -16.01
N THR A 316 6.62 -32.72 -15.64
CA THR A 316 7.47 -33.46 -16.58
C THR A 316 6.69 -34.20 -17.68
N PRO A 317 5.62 -34.96 -17.37
CA PRO A 317 4.78 -35.58 -18.41
C PRO A 317 3.86 -34.59 -19.13
N MET A 318 3.46 -33.48 -18.51
CA MET A 318 2.55 -32.49 -19.15
C MET A 318 3.25 -31.59 -20.17
N PHE A 319 4.44 -31.10 -19.84
CA PHE A 319 5.12 -30.07 -20.64
C PHE A 319 6.40 -30.60 -21.30
N GLY A 320 6.89 -31.76 -20.88
CA GLY A 320 8.18 -32.31 -21.32
C GLY A 320 9.35 -31.77 -20.48
N ALA A 321 10.43 -32.56 -20.42
CA ALA A 321 11.59 -32.28 -19.57
C ALA A 321 12.36 -31.01 -19.97
N GLY A 322 12.33 -30.63 -21.25
CA GLY A 322 13.03 -29.46 -21.79
C GLY A 322 12.23 -28.16 -21.81
N HIS A 323 10.96 -28.18 -21.35
CA HIS A 323 10.11 -27.00 -21.39
C HIS A 323 10.48 -25.99 -20.30
N GLU A 324 10.41 -24.70 -20.62
CA GLU A 324 10.85 -23.59 -19.77
C GLU A 324 10.30 -23.66 -18.35
N ARG A 325 9.01 -23.99 -18.19
CA ARG A 325 8.39 -24.14 -16.86
C ARG A 325 8.96 -25.32 -16.08
N THR A 326 9.17 -26.46 -16.74
CA THR A 326 9.75 -27.66 -16.10
C THR A 326 11.17 -27.38 -15.63
N VAL A 327 11.98 -26.69 -16.44
CA VAL A 327 13.34 -26.26 -16.08
C VAL A 327 13.33 -25.29 -14.88
N GLU A 328 12.38 -24.36 -14.85
CA GLU A 328 12.23 -23.42 -13.74
C GLU A 328 11.82 -24.15 -12.44
N HIS A 329 10.94 -25.14 -12.51
CA HIS A 329 10.58 -25.99 -11.38
C HIS A 329 11.76 -26.85 -10.89
N GLN A 330 12.59 -27.38 -11.79
CA GLN A 330 13.84 -28.10 -11.42
C GLN A 330 14.81 -27.20 -10.64
N LEU A 331 14.96 -25.94 -11.07
CA LEU A 331 15.81 -24.96 -10.38
C LEU A 331 15.29 -24.65 -8.97
N ARG A 332 13.97 -24.51 -8.80
CA ARG A 332 13.34 -24.27 -7.49
C ARG A 332 13.48 -25.48 -6.55
N LEU A 333 13.33 -26.71 -7.08
CA LEU A 333 13.56 -27.94 -6.32
C LEU A 333 15.02 -28.02 -5.81
N LYS A 334 16.01 -27.84 -6.69
CA LYS A 334 17.43 -27.85 -6.32
C LYS A 334 17.77 -26.81 -5.24
N ARG A 335 17.13 -25.63 -5.31
CA ARG A 335 17.29 -24.59 -4.29
C ARG A 335 16.67 -25.01 -2.96
N ALA A 336 15.46 -25.57 -2.97
CA ALA A 336 14.77 -26.04 -1.77
C ALA A 336 15.56 -27.15 -1.06
N GLU A 337 16.07 -28.14 -1.80
CA GLU A 337 16.91 -29.22 -1.24
C GLU A 337 18.20 -28.69 -0.58
N ARG A 338 18.86 -27.72 -1.21
CA ARG A 338 20.08 -27.11 -0.65
C ARG A 338 19.78 -26.43 0.68
N LEU A 339 18.67 -25.69 0.76
CA LEU A 339 18.24 -25.01 1.98
C LEU A 339 17.79 -26.00 3.06
N ALA A 340 17.13 -27.10 2.68
CA ALA A 340 16.76 -28.17 3.61
C ALA A 340 17.98 -28.85 4.24
N ARG A 341 19.02 -29.15 3.45
CA ARG A 341 20.30 -29.68 3.96
C ARG A 341 20.97 -28.69 4.91
N TRP A 342 21.03 -27.42 4.53
CA TRP A 342 21.63 -26.38 5.36
C TRP A 342 20.90 -26.22 6.70
N GLN A 343 19.56 -26.18 6.69
CA GLN A 343 18.74 -26.11 7.89
C GLN A 343 18.95 -27.32 8.81
N ARG A 344 19.07 -28.53 8.24
CA ARG A 344 19.37 -29.75 9.00
C ARG A 344 20.74 -29.67 9.66
N ASN A 345 21.77 -29.26 8.91
CA ASN A 345 23.14 -29.14 9.43
C ASN A 345 23.23 -28.07 10.52
N MET A 346 22.55 -26.93 10.35
CA MET A 346 22.45 -25.91 11.41
C MET A 346 21.78 -26.45 12.66
N ARG A 347 20.66 -27.17 12.53
CA ARG A 347 19.99 -27.79 13.68
C ARG A 347 20.92 -28.78 14.37
N MET A 348 21.58 -29.68 13.64
CA MET A 348 22.55 -30.61 14.21
C MET A 348 23.69 -29.88 14.95
N GLY A 349 24.20 -28.79 14.38
CA GLY A 349 25.24 -27.96 15.03
C GLY A 349 24.75 -27.32 16.32
N ILE A 350 23.54 -26.74 16.31
CA ILE A 350 22.92 -26.17 17.51
C ILE A 350 22.72 -27.26 18.56
N TRP A 351 22.14 -28.41 18.22
CA TRP A 351 21.94 -29.53 19.14
C TRP A 351 23.25 -30.06 19.72
N ALA A 352 24.32 -30.13 18.93
CA ALA A 352 25.64 -30.51 19.42
C ALA A 352 26.16 -29.51 20.46
N VAL A 353 26.04 -28.21 20.20
CA VAL A 353 26.50 -27.16 21.13
C VAL A 353 25.64 -27.09 22.40
N THR A 354 24.33 -27.21 22.28
CA THR A 354 23.41 -26.99 23.42
C THR A 354 23.26 -28.22 24.31
N LEU A 355 23.50 -29.43 23.80
CA LEU A 355 23.17 -30.67 24.52
C LEU A 355 24.37 -31.60 24.70
N ILE A 356 25.23 -31.76 23.69
CA ILE A 356 26.38 -32.68 23.77
C ILE A 356 27.52 -32.04 24.57
N VAL A 357 27.83 -30.77 24.32
CA VAL A 357 28.93 -30.07 24.99
C VAL A 357 28.70 -29.97 26.52
N PRO A 358 27.53 -29.55 27.04
CA PRO A 358 27.32 -29.45 28.48
C PRO A 358 27.29 -30.81 29.19
N VAL A 359 26.73 -31.84 28.56
CA VAL A 359 26.72 -33.19 29.11
C VAL A 359 28.13 -33.78 29.15
N GLY A 360 28.93 -33.55 28.11
CA GLY A 360 30.34 -33.96 28.07
C GLY A 360 31.18 -33.28 29.15
N PHE A 361 31.01 -31.96 29.35
CA PHE A 361 31.66 -31.24 30.44
C PHE A 361 31.19 -31.73 31.81
N GLY A 362 29.89 -31.97 32.00
CA GLY A 362 29.35 -32.52 33.25
C GLY A 362 29.87 -33.92 33.56
N TRP A 363 29.95 -34.80 32.57
CA TRP A 363 30.51 -36.15 32.72
C TRP A 363 32.02 -36.12 33.01
N SER A 364 32.78 -35.27 32.32
CA SER A 364 34.21 -35.09 32.58
C SER A 364 34.47 -34.52 33.98
N TRP A 365 33.65 -33.58 34.44
CA TRP A 365 33.72 -33.05 35.80
C TRP A 365 33.45 -34.17 36.82
N TYR A 366 32.37 -34.94 36.62
CA TYR A 366 32.00 -36.03 37.51
C TYR A 366 33.12 -37.07 37.65
N ARG A 367 33.74 -37.50 36.54
CA ARG A 367 34.87 -38.44 36.57
C ARG A 367 36.11 -37.89 37.28
N ASN A 368 36.45 -36.62 37.08
CA ASN A 368 37.58 -36.01 37.76
C ASN A 368 37.34 -35.87 39.27
N ALA A 369 36.09 -35.67 39.69
CA ALA A 369 35.70 -35.63 41.10
C ALA A 369 35.79 -37.02 41.76
N GLU A 370 35.41 -38.10 41.08
CA GLU A 370 35.58 -39.47 41.60
C GLU A 370 37.06 -39.84 41.78
N GLN A 371 37.94 -39.43 40.85
CA GLN A 371 39.38 -39.71 40.95
C GLN A 371 40.06 -38.94 42.11
N THR A 372 39.65 -37.70 42.36
CA THR A 372 40.14 -36.91 43.50
C THR A 372 39.59 -37.43 44.83
N ALA A 373 38.34 -37.90 44.87
CA ALA A 373 37.76 -38.52 46.07
C ALA A 373 38.44 -39.86 46.43
N PHE A 374 38.79 -40.69 45.43
CA PHE A 374 39.55 -41.92 45.68
C PHE A 374 41.01 -41.65 46.08
N GLY A 375 41.63 -40.57 45.60
CA GLY A 375 43.00 -40.20 45.97
C GLY A 375 43.17 -39.64 47.40
N GLN A 376 42.10 -39.25 48.07
CA GLN A 376 42.10 -38.82 49.47
C GLN A 376 41.72 -39.94 50.46
N ALA A 377 41.36 -41.12 49.96
CA ALA A 377 40.91 -42.26 50.76
C ALA A 377 42.01 -43.32 51.00
N TRP A 378 43.28 -43.00 50.72
CA TRP A 378 44.44 -43.88 50.95
C TRP A 378 45.51 -43.19 51.79
#